data_AF-A0A1J1E713-F1
#
_entry.id   AF-A0A1J1E713-F1
#
_cell.length_a   1.000
_cell.length_b   1.000
_cell.length_c   1.000
_cell.angle_alpha   90.00
_cell.angle_beta   90.00
_cell.angle_gamma   90.00
#
_symmetry.space_group_name_H-M   'P 1'
#
loop_
_entity.id
_entity.type
_entity.pdbx_description
1 polymer ?
#
loop_
_entity_poly.entity_id
_entity_poly.type
_entity_poly.pdbx_seq_one_letter_code
_entity_poly.pdbx_strand_id
1 'polypeptide(L)'
;IPQASRFLFMKNKVRMICDCYAKPVKVYQDERLSFDLTLCGSTLRASHSCHLQYMKNMGSVASLVLAVVVKEGEEDDNPDPNQEPQSKRKRLWGLVVCHNTTPRFVPFPLRYACEFLMQVFAIHVNNEVELENQIREKNILRTQTLLCDMLLRDSSLSIVTRSPNIMDLVKCDGAAFLCRNKVYTLGVTPTESQIREINQWLSEYHVDSTGLSTDSLHDAGYPNALSLGDIV
;
A
#
# COMPACT_ATOMS: atom_id res chain seq x y z
N ILE A 1 3.35 -5.74 -12.01
CA ILE A 1 3.35 -7.23 -11.85
C ILE A 1 1.91 -7.69 -11.72
N PRO A 2 1.41 -8.59 -12.60
CA PRO A 2 0.00 -9.02 -12.58
C PRO A 2 -0.41 -9.67 -11.25
N GLN A 3 -1.69 -9.56 -10.88
CA GLN A 3 -2.24 -10.11 -9.63
C GLN A 3 -1.94 -11.61 -9.47
N ALA A 4 -2.13 -12.40 -10.54
CA ALA A 4 -1.82 -13.83 -10.52
C ALA A 4 -0.34 -14.12 -10.19
N SER A 5 0.59 -13.29 -10.65
CA SER A 5 2.02 -13.43 -10.33
C SER A 5 2.31 -13.06 -8.87
N ARG A 6 1.66 -12.01 -8.34
CA ARG A 6 1.77 -11.63 -6.92
C ARG A 6 1.29 -12.78 -6.01
N PHE A 7 0.17 -13.40 -6.34
CA PHE A 7 -0.33 -14.57 -5.61
C PHE A 7 0.66 -15.75 -5.66
N LEU A 8 1.31 -15.98 -6.80
CA LEU A 8 2.29 -17.05 -6.91
C LEU A 8 3.54 -16.80 -6.05
N PHE A 9 3.95 -15.55 -5.86
CA PHE A 9 5.05 -15.19 -4.95
C PHE A 9 4.71 -15.46 -3.47
N MET A 10 3.43 -15.47 -3.11
CA MET A 10 3.00 -15.89 -1.77
C MET A 10 3.18 -17.40 -1.54
N LYS A 11 3.04 -18.21 -2.59
CA LYS A 11 3.27 -19.67 -2.54
C LYS A 11 4.75 -20.03 -2.71
N ASN A 12 5.42 -19.40 -3.67
CA ASN A 12 6.84 -19.62 -3.98
C ASN A 12 7.61 -18.33 -3.78
N LYS A 13 8.27 -18.24 -2.63
CA LYS A 13 8.96 -17.03 -2.21
C LYS A 13 10.25 -16.77 -2.97
N VAL A 14 10.77 -17.75 -3.72
CA VAL A 14 11.99 -17.61 -4.51
C VAL A 14 11.75 -18.03 -5.94
N ARG A 15 12.13 -17.17 -6.89
CA ARG A 15 12.08 -17.47 -8.31
C ARG A 15 13.39 -17.08 -8.98
N MET A 16 13.96 -18.02 -9.72
CA MET A 16 15.18 -17.79 -10.49
C MET A 16 14.88 -17.95 -11.98
N ILE A 17 15.44 -17.06 -12.78
CA ILE A 17 15.52 -17.14 -14.24
C ILE A 17 17.00 -17.04 -14.56
N CYS A 18 17.62 -18.14 -15.00
CA CYS A 18 19.06 -18.14 -15.26
C CYS A 18 19.44 -17.43 -16.55
N ASP A 19 18.57 -17.51 -17.55
CA ASP A 19 18.77 -16.93 -18.87
C ASP A 19 17.40 -16.68 -19.52
N CYS A 20 17.11 -15.43 -19.89
CA CYS A 20 15.87 -15.05 -20.56
C CYS A 20 15.85 -15.34 -22.07
N TYR A 21 16.99 -15.72 -22.66
CA TYR A 21 17.12 -16.16 -24.06
C TYR A 21 17.02 -17.68 -24.22
N ALA A 22 17.14 -18.45 -23.14
CA ALA A 22 17.03 -19.90 -23.17
C ALA A 22 15.65 -20.36 -23.65
N LYS A 23 15.64 -21.36 -24.54
CA LYS A 23 14.40 -21.95 -25.07
C LYS A 23 13.73 -22.81 -23.99
N PRO A 24 12.43 -22.63 -23.71
CA PRO A 24 11.72 -23.47 -22.76
C PRO A 24 11.62 -24.91 -23.28
N VAL A 25 11.70 -25.88 -22.37
CA VAL A 25 11.56 -27.30 -22.68
C VAL A 25 10.12 -27.73 -22.39
N LYS A 26 9.51 -28.52 -23.30
CA LYS A 26 8.16 -29.04 -23.12
C LYS A 26 8.14 -30.14 -22.05
N VAL A 27 7.14 -30.09 -21.18
CA VAL A 27 6.82 -31.19 -20.25
C VAL A 27 5.88 -32.14 -20.97
N TYR A 28 6.22 -33.43 -21.01
CA TYR A 28 5.37 -34.48 -21.57
C TYR A 28 4.53 -35.09 -20.45
N GLN A 29 3.22 -35.09 -20.63
CA GLN A 29 2.25 -35.63 -19.70
C GLN A 29 1.60 -36.88 -20.33
N ASP A 30 1.40 -37.93 -19.54
CA ASP A 30 0.67 -39.13 -19.97
C ASP A 30 -0.81 -38.77 -20.19
N GLU A 31 -1.37 -39.19 -21.33
CA GLU A 31 -2.77 -38.96 -21.71
C GLU A 31 -3.77 -39.58 -20.72
N ARG A 32 -3.33 -40.54 -19.90
CA ARG A 32 -4.16 -41.17 -18.85
C ARG A 32 -4.45 -40.25 -17.66
N LEU A 33 -3.71 -39.15 -17.50
CA LEU A 33 -3.97 -38.16 -16.45
C LEU A 33 -5.20 -37.33 -16.82
N SER A 34 -6.23 -37.36 -15.97
CA SER A 34 -7.49 -36.64 -16.18
C SER A 34 -7.41 -35.13 -15.93
N PHE A 35 -6.24 -34.61 -15.53
CA PHE A 35 -6.04 -33.21 -15.18
C PHE A 35 -4.68 -32.70 -15.65
N ASP A 36 -4.58 -31.41 -15.95
CA ASP A 36 -3.31 -30.78 -16.35
C ASP A 36 -2.35 -30.64 -15.17
N LEU A 37 -1.06 -30.95 -15.40
CA LEU A 37 -0.02 -30.74 -14.41
C LEU A 37 0.15 -29.27 -14.05
N THR A 38 -0.03 -28.95 -12.77
CA THR A 38 0.26 -27.62 -12.24
C THR A 38 1.74 -27.48 -11.85
N LEU A 39 2.44 -26.59 -12.53
CA LEU A 39 3.84 -26.27 -12.21
C LEU A 39 3.98 -25.10 -11.24
N CYS A 40 2.90 -24.70 -10.57
CA CYS A 40 2.91 -23.57 -9.65
C CYS A 40 4.02 -23.70 -8.60
N GLY A 41 4.23 -24.88 -8.02
CA GLY A 41 5.30 -25.13 -7.02
C GLY A 41 6.69 -25.41 -7.59
N SER A 42 6.86 -25.44 -8.92
CA SER A 42 8.13 -25.82 -9.54
C SER A 42 9.11 -24.65 -9.59
N THR A 43 10.32 -24.88 -9.08
CA THR A 43 11.41 -23.88 -9.13
C THR A 43 12.00 -23.69 -10.53
N LEU A 44 11.75 -24.62 -11.46
CA LEU A 44 12.20 -24.60 -12.85
C LEU A 44 11.07 -24.22 -13.83
N ARG A 45 9.90 -23.82 -13.32
CA ARG A 45 8.77 -23.41 -14.16
C ARG A 45 9.20 -22.29 -15.11
N ALA A 46 8.95 -22.49 -16.40
CA ALA A 46 9.22 -21.48 -17.42
C ALA A 46 8.47 -20.16 -17.14
N SER A 47 9.12 -19.05 -17.45
CA SER A 47 8.53 -17.73 -17.36
C SER A 47 7.64 -17.44 -18.57
N HIS A 48 6.56 -16.68 -18.33
CA HIS A 48 5.70 -16.22 -19.41
C HIS A 48 6.48 -15.35 -20.41
N SER A 49 6.20 -15.48 -21.71
CA SER A 49 6.94 -14.84 -22.80
C SER A 49 7.02 -13.32 -22.67
N CYS A 50 5.91 -12.68 -22.26
CA CYS A 50 5.87 -11.24 -21.98
C CYS A 50 6.93 -10.80 -20.94
N HIS A 51 7.12 -11.58 -19.86
CA HIS A 51 8.12 -11.24 -18.86
C HIS A 51 9.55 -11.46 -19.36
N LEU A 52 9.77 -12.49 -20.18
CA LEU A 52 11.08 -12.69 -20.83
C LEU A 52 11.41 -11.53 -21.78
N GLN A 53 10.43 -11.02 -22.53
CA GLN A 53 10.63 -9.84 -23.38
C GLN A 53 10.89 -8.58 -22.56
N TYR A 54 10.17 -8.39 -21.45
CA TYR A 54 10.43 -7.31 -20.49
C TYR A 54 11.89 -7.33 -19.98
N MET A 55 12.39 -8.51 -19.58
CA MET A 55 13.77 -8.68 -19.14
C MET A 55 14.77 -8.29 -20.23
N LYS A 56 14.54 -8.71 -21.49
CA LYS A 56 15.37 -8.34 -22.64
C LYS A 56 15.40 -6.83 -22.86
N ASN A 57 14.23 -6.18 -22.85
CA ASN A 57 14.12 -4.72 -23.00
C ASN A 57 14.85 -3.96 -21.89
N MET A 58 14.89 -4.53 -20.68
CA MET A 58 15.60 -3.97 -19.52
C MET A 58 17.11 -4.25 -19.54
N GLY A 59 17.62 -5.12 -20.42
CA GLY A 59 19.02 -5.56 -20.41
C GLY A 59 19.36 -6.55 -19.29
N SER A 60 18.34 -7.16 -18.68
CA SER A 60 18.49 -8.16 -17.62
C SER A 60 18.43 -9.57 -18.23
N VAL A 61 19.54 -10.31 -18.17
CA VAL A 61 19.64 -11.66 -18.74
C VAL A 61 19.23 -12.73 -17.72
N ALA A 62 19.69 -12.58 -16.49
CA ALA A 62 19.30 -13.44 -15.38
C ALA A 62 18.63 -12.63 -14.28
N SER A 63 17.73 -13.27 -13.54
CA SER A 63 17.06 -12.67 -12.39
C SER A 63 16.87 -13.67 -11.25
N LEU A 64 17.02 -13.19 -10.02
CA LEU A 64 16.59 -13.87 -8.81
C LEU A 64 15.64 -12.94 -8.06
N VAL A 65 14.42 -13.40 -7.83
CA VAL A 65 13.38 -12.66 -7.12
C VAL A 65 13.08 -13.37 -5.81
N LEU A 66 13.10 -12.63 -4.72
CA LEU A 66 12.77 -13.09 -3.38
C LEU A 66 11.58 -12.29 -2.86
N ALA A 67 10.55 -12.97 -2.35
CA ALA A 67 9.34 -12.35 -1.83
C ALA A 67 9.51 -11.90 -0.38
N VAL A 68 9.12 -10.65 -0.10
CA VAL A 68 9.03 -10.11 1.26
C VAL A 68 7.58 -10.20 1.69
N VAL A 69 7.29 -11.16 2.58
CA VAL A 69 5.93 -11.45 3.04
C VAL A 69 5.83 -11.08 4.51
N VAL A 70 5.03 -10.05 4.80
CA VAL A 70 4.77 -9.58 6.16
C VAL A 70 3.44 -10.13 6.66
N LYS A 71 3.26 -10.11 7.98
CA LYS A 71 1.97 -10.41 8.60
C LYS A 71 1.14 -9.13 8.53
N GLU A 72 -0.11 -9.23 8.11
CA GLU A 72 -1.04 -8.13 8.22
C GLU A 72 -1.54 -8.09 9.66
N GLY A 73 -1.51 -6.89 10.26
CA GLY A 73 -2.22 -6.60 11.50
C GLY A 73 -3.73 -6.60 11.25
N GLU A 74 -4.53 -6.70 12.31
CA GLU A 74 -5.99 -6.71 12.28
C GLU A 74 -6.56 -5.31 11.94
N GLU A 75 -6.19 -4.75 10.79
CA GLU A 75 -6.69 -3.46 10.30
C GLU A 75 -7.80 -3.67 9.24
N ASP A 76 -8.73 -4.59 9.48
CA ASP A 76 -10.06 -4.50 8.87
C ASP A 76 -10.97 -3.80 9.88
N ASP A 77 -11.26 -2.51 9.66
CA ASP A 77 -12.16 -1.64 10.44
C ASP A 77 -13.64 -2.08 10.43
N ASN A 78 -13.92 -3.38 10.27
CA ASN A 78 -15.22 -3.98 10.49
C ASN A 78 -15.04 -5.44 10.93
N PRO A 79 -14.96 -5.71 12.26
CA PRO A 79 -15.07 -7.06 12.75
C PRO A 79 -16.50 -7.54 12.51
N ASP A 80 -16.72 -8.29 11.44
CA ASP A 80 -17.94 -9.07 11.26
C ASP A 80 -17.97 -10.12 12.39
N PRO A 81 -18.92 -10.04 13.35
CA PRO A 81 -18.94 -10.91 14.53
C PRO A 81 -19.19 -12.38 14.20
N ASN A 82 -19.46 -12.72 12.94
CA ASN A 82 -19.67 -14.09 12.46
C ASN A 82 -18.44 -14.73 11.78
N GLN A 83 -17.29 -14.06 11.74
CA GLN A 83 -16.08 -14.63 11.15
C GLN A 83 -15.22 -15.31 12.22
N GLU A 84 -14.93 -16.60 12.02
CA GLU A 84 -13.92 -17.34 12.79
C GLU A 84 -12.62 -16.53 12.89
N PRO A 85 -11.86 -16.63 14.01
CA PRO A 85 -10.66 -15.84 14.24
C PRO A 85 -9.76 -15.89 13.00
N GLN A 86 -9.73 -14.80 12.25
CA GLN A 86 -9.03 -14.75 10.97
C GLN A 86 -7.55 -14.99 11.26
N SER A 87 -7.07 -16.16 10.86
CA SER A 87 -5.66 -16.50 10.79
C SER A 87 -4.90 -15.33 10.15
N LYS A 88 -4.06 -14.65 10.95
CA LYS A 88 -3.14 -13.55 10.57
C LYS A 88 -2.82 -13.59 9.08
N ARG A 89 -3.51 -12.76 8.29
CA ARG A 89 -3.40 -12.83 6.83
C ARG A 89 -1.99 -12.42 6.44
N LYS A 90 -1.31 -13.24 5.65
CA LYS A 90 0.01 -12.89 5.11
C LYS A 90 -0.22 -12.02 3.87
N ARG A 91 0.54 -10.93 3.75
CA ARG A 91 0.51 -10.07 2.56
C ARG A 91 1.88 -9.97 1.91
N LEU A 92 1.90 -9.86 0.58
CA LEU A 92 3.12 -9.57 -0.17
C LEU A 92 3.44 -8.09 0.01
N TRP A 93 4.37 -7.76 0.90
CA TRP A 93 4.81 -6.39 1.13
C TRP A 93 5.64 -5.86 -0.03
N GLY A 94 6.51 -6.72 -0.58
CA GLY A 94 7.39 -6.33 -1.66
C GLY A 94 8.23 -7.49 -2.19
N LEU A 95 9.18 -7.16 -3.06
CA LEU A 95 10.11 -8.10 -3.67
C LEU A 95 11.53 -7.54 -3.58
N VAL A 96 12.50 -8.40 -3.25
CA VAL A 96 13.92 -8.13 -3.52
C VAL A 96 14.25 -8.77 -4.86
N VAL A 97 14.68 -7.93 -5.81
CA VAL A 97 14.94 -8.34 -7.19
C VAL A 97 16.42 -8.14 -7.50
N CYS A 98 17.10 -9.24 -7.79
CA CYS A 98 18.47 -9.23 -8.29
C CYS A 98 18.46 -9.42 -9.81
N HIS A 99 19.28 -8.65 -10.52
CA HIS A 99 19.48 -8.76 -11.95
C HIS A 99 20.95 -9.05 -12.27
N ASN A 100 21.18 -9.73 -13.38
CA ASN A 100 22.51 -9.92 -13.93
C ASN A 100 22.47 -9.72 -15.45
N THR A 101 23.47 -9.03 -16.00
CA THR A 101 23.60 -8.77 -17.45
C THR A 101 24.10 -9.98 -18.24
N THR A 102 24.52 -11.04 -17.55
CA THR A 102 24.90 -12.32 -18.15
C THR A 102 24.09 -13.47 -17.54
N PRO A 103 24.01 -14.65 -18.21
CA PRO A 103 23.38 -15.81 -17.61
C PRO A 103 23.99 -16.16 -16.25
N ARG A 104 23.15 -16.42 -15.25
CA ARG A 104 23.62 -16.72 -13.89
C ARG A 104 22.76 -17.76 -13.21
N PHE A 105 23.41 -18.86 -12.85
CA PHE A 105 22.81 -19.91 -12.03
C PHE A 105 23.10 -19.66 -10.54
N VAL A 106 22.09 -19.80 -9.70
CA VAL A 106 22.20 -19.69 -8.24
C VAL A 106 21.83 -21.04 -7.62
N PRO A 107 22.80 -21.75 -6.99
CA PRO A 107 22.54 -23.04 -6.37
C PRO A 107 21.42 -22.99 -5.34
N PHE A 108 20.68 -24.09 -5.21
CA PHE A 108 19.56 -24.19 -4.27
C PHE A 108 19.94 -23.85 -2.82
N PRO A 109 21.07 -24.32 -2.24
CA PRO A 109 21.45 -23.96 -0.88
C PRO A 109 21.56 -22.44 -0.66
N LEU A 110 22.12 -21.72 -1.64
CA LEU A 110 22.24 -20.27 -1.58
C LEU A 110 20.87 -19.58 -1.70
N ARG A 111 20.00 -20.06 -2.59
CA ARG A 111 18.62 -19.56 -2.70
C ARG A 111 17.83 -19.75 -1.41
N TYR A 112 18.01 -20.90 -0.75
CA TYR A 112 17.37 -21.20 0.53
C TYR A 112 17.89 -20.30 1.65
N ALA A 113 19.20 -20.05 1.71
CA ALA A 113 19.79 -19.10 2.65
C ALA A 113 19.26 -17.67 2.43
N CYS A 114 19.13 -17.23 1.17
CA CYS A 114 18.52 -15.94 0.84
C CYS A 114 17.03 -15.90 1.23
N GLU A 115 16.29 -16.99 1.06
CA GLU A 115 14.89 -17.06 1.52
C GLU A 115 14.80 -16.85 3.03
N PHE A 116 15.66 -17.52 3.80
CA PHE A 116 15.72 -17.35 5.26
C PHE A 116 16.05 -15.90 5.63
N LEU A 117 17.02 -15.29 4.96
CA LEU A 117 17.36 -13.88 5.17
C LEU A 117 16.15 -12.96 4.89
N MET A 118 15.34 -13.25 3.87
CA MET A 118 14.13 -12.48 3.60
C MET A 118 13.05 -12.65 4.66
N GLN A 119 12.97 -13.81 5.32
CA GLN A 119 12.06 -14.00 6.45
C GLN A 119 12.46 -13.14 7.65
N VAL A 120 13.76 -13.09 7.96
CA VAL A 120 14.30 -12.20 9.00
C VAL A 120 14.06 -10.74 8.65
N PHE A 121 14.36 -10.34 7.40
CA PHE A 121 14.09 -9.00 6.90
C PHE A 121 12.60 -8.61 7.06
N ALA A 122 11.68 -9.50 6.67
CA ALA A 122 10.25 -9.26 6.80
C ALA A 122 9.81 -9.06 8.26
N ILE A 123 10.42 -9.75 9.22
CA ILE A 123 10.14 -9.56 10.65
C ILE A 123 10.57 -8.15 11.09
N HIS A 124 11.77 -7.71 10.71
CA HIS A 124 12.24 -6.36 11.06
C HIS A 124 11.37 -5.27 10.42
N VAL A 125 11.00 -5.42 9.14
CA VAL A 125 10.07 -4.48 8.48
C VAL A 125 8.74 -4.44 9.21
N ASN A 126 8.19 -5.60 9.61
CA ASN A 126 6.92 -5.66 10.33
C ASN A 126 6.99 -4.94 11.67
N ASN A 127 8.05 -5.17 12.44
CA ASN A 127 8.24 -4.55 13.75
C ASN A 127 8.39 -3.03 13.65
N GLU A 128 9.12 -2.54 12.64
CA GLU A 128 9.30 -1.11 12.43
C GLU A 128 7.97 -0.43 12.07
N VAL A 129 7.21 -1.03 11.15
CA VAL A 129 5.89 -0.53 10.77
C VAL A 129 4.92 -0.54 11.96
N GLU A 130 4.93 -1.60 12.76
CA GLU A 130 4.10 -1.71 13.95
C GLU A 130 4.47 -0.67 15.02
N LEU A 131 5.76 -0.44 15.23
CA LEU A 131 6.25 0.59 16.16
C LEU A 131 5.82 2.00 15.72
N GLU A 132 6.00 2.34 14.45
CA GLU A 132 5.58 3.63 13.89
C GLU A 132 4.05 3.81 13.99
N ASN A 133 3.27 2.75 13.72
CA ASN A 133 1.83 2.77 13.89
C ASN A 133 1.45 3.02 15.36
N GLN A 134 2.07 2.34 16.32
CA GLN A 134 1.82 2.54 17.76
C GLN A 134 2.18 3.97 18.21
N ILE A 135 3.30 4.53 17.74
CA ILE A 135 3.69 5.91 18.04
C ILE A 135 2.65 6.88 17.47
N ARG A 136 2.22 6.66 16.22
CA ARG A 136 1.20 7.47 15.55
C ARG A 136 -0.14 7.42 16.29
N GLU A 137 -0.64 6.23 16.64
CA GLU A 137 -1.88 6.05 17.39
C GLU A 137 -1.82 6.75 18.75
N LYS A 138 -0.72 6.60 19.48
CA LYS A 138 -0.52 7.29 20.76
C LYS A 138 -0.56 8.81 20.62
N ASN A 139 0.06 9.34 19.56
CA ASN A 139 0.06 10.77 19.27
C ASN A 139 -1.35 11.27 18.89
N ILE A 140 -2.08 10.49 18.08
CA ILE A 140 -3.48 10.78 17.72
C ILE A 140 -4.35 10.80 18.98
N LEU A 141 -4.32 9.75 19.81
CA LEU A 141 -5.12 9.66 21.04
C LEU A 141 -4.83 10.82 22.01
N ARG A 142 -3.54 11.18 22.18
CA ARG A 142 -3.13 12.32 23.00
C ARG A 142 -3.72 13.63 22.45
N THR A 143 -3.62 13.83 21.14
CA THR A 143 -4.09 15.06 20.49
C THR A 143 -5.62 15.15 20.51
N GLN A 144 -6.32 14.05 20.22
CA GLN A 144 -7.78 13.97 20.34
C GLN A 144 -8.25 14.31 21.75
N THR A 145 -7.59 13.78 22.79
CA THR A 145 -7.94 14.07 24.19
C THR A 145 -7.82 15.56 24.49
N LEU A 146 -6.75 16.21 24.02
CA LEU A 146 -6.54 17.65 24.20
C LEU A 146 -7.58 18.48 23.45
N LEU A 147 -7.85 18.13 22.19
CA LEU A 147 -8.85 18.83 21.37
C LEU A 147 -10.27 18.68 21.93
N CYS A 148 -10.64 17.50 22.43
CA CYS A 148 -11.92 17.28 23.10
C CYS A 148 -12.06 18.14 24.37
N ASP A 149 -11.01 18.22 25.21
CA ASP A 149 -11.02 19.08 26.40
C ASP A 149 -11.15 20.56 26.02
N MET A 150 -10.48 21.01 24.95
CA MET A 150 -10.58 22.37 24.43
C MET A 150 -11.97 22.68 23.85
N LEU A 151 -12.62 21.73 23.18
CA LEU A 151 -13.97 21.90 22.66
C LEU A 151 -15.02 21.97 23.78
N LEU A 152 -14.80 21.27 24.89
CA LEU A 152 -15.71 21.28 26.05
C LEU A 152 -15.58 22.55 26.89
N ARG A 153 -14.37 23.13 26.99
CA ARG A 153 -14.09 24.29 27.86
C ARG A 153 -14.15 25.64 27.14
N ASP A 154 -13.81 25.69 25.86
CA ASP A 154 -13.73 26.92 25.07
C ASP A 154 -14.77 26.94 23.92
N SER A 155 -14.69 27.94 23.03
CA SER A 155 -15.45 27.96 21.78
C SER A 155 -14.91 26.94 20.76
N SER A 156 -15.76 26.46 19.85
CA SER A 156 -15.37 25.55 18.75
C SER A 156 -14.22 26.06 17.85
N LEU A 157 -13.88 27.34 17.91
CA LEU A 157 -12.75 27.95 17.21
C LEU A 157 -11.38 27.65 17.85
N SER A 158 -11.36 27.11 19.07
CA SER A 158 -10.12 26.79 19.80
C SER A 158 -9.27 25.75 19.08
N ILE A 159 -9.90 24.81 18.34
CA ILE A 159 -9.25 23.76 17.54
C ILE A 159 -8.41 24.31 16.38
N VAL A 160 -8.66 25.55 15.97
CA VAL A 160 -7.94 26.25 14.89
C VAL A 160 -7.01 27.31 15.46
N THR A 161 -7.39 27.97 16.55
CA THR A 161 -6.70 29.20 17.02
C THR A 161 -5.63 28.96 18.08
N ARG A 162 -5.60 27.79 18.72
CA ARG A 162 -4.66 27.47 19.81
C ARG A 162 -3.74 26.31 19.43
N SER A 163 -2.62 26.16 20.14
CA SER A 163 -1.74 25.00 20.01
C SER A 163 -1.94 24.04 21.20
N PRO A 164 -2.05 22.72 20.98
CA PRO A 164 -2.10 22.03 19.69
C PRO A 164 -3.40 22.29 18.91
N ASN A 165 -3.34 22.26 17.58
CA ASN A 165 -4.47 22.47 16.67
C ASN A 165 -4.75 21.22 15.80
N ILE A 166 -5.70 21.33 14.89
CA ILE A 166 -6.10 20.23 13.99
C ILE A 166 -4.95 19.68 13.10
N MET A 167 -3.96 20.50 12.74
CA MET A 167 -2.80 20.07 11.95
C MET A 167 -1.82 19.23 12.78
N ASP A 168 -1.91 19.26 14.11
CA ASP A 168 -1.16 18.34 14.98
C ASP A 168 -1.84 16.97 15.09
N LEU A 169 -3.15 16.89 14.79
CA LEU A 169 -3.91 15.64 14.80
C LEU A 169 -3.71 14.84 13.51
N VAL A 170 -3.77 15.53 12.37
CA VAL A 170 -3.56 14.95 11.04
C VAL A 170 -2.36 15.65 10.44
N LYS A 171 -1.32 14.90 10.07
CA LYS A 171 -0.16 15.46 9.39
C LYS A 171 -0.58 16.00 8.02
N CYS A 172 -0.78 17.32 7.94
CA CYS A 172 -1.19 18.02 6.73
C CYS A 172 -0.44 19.35 6.60
N ASP A 173 -0.41 19.88 5.37
CA ASP A 173 0.21 21.17 5.07
C ASP A 173 -0.72 22.36 5.38
N GLY A 174 -2.03 22.10 5.47
CA GLY A 174 -3.01 23.07 5.94
C GLY A 174 -4.36 22.46 6.31
N ALA A 175 -5.20 23.28 6.92
CA ALA A 175 -6.54 22.92 7.35
C ALA A 175 -7.50 24.10 7.23
N ALA A 176 -8.75 23.82 6.86
CA ALA A 176 -9.83 24.80 6.80
C ALA A 176 -11.01 24.35 7.65
N PHE A 177 -11.55 25.27 8.46
CA PHE A 177 -12.73 25.07 9.29
C PHE A 177 -13.84 26.04 8.86
N LEU A 178 -14.92 25.51 8.30
CA LEU A 178 -16.09 26.28 7.90
C LEU A 178 -17.22 26.06 8.92
N CYS A 179 -17.59 27.11 9.65
CA CYS A 179 -18.68 27.06 10.62
C CYS A 179 -19.52 28.33 10.57
N ARG A 180 -20.86 28.20 10.52
CA ARG A 180 -21.81 29.34 10.46
C ARG A 180 -21.42 30.36 9.40
N ASN A 181 -21.08 29.88 8.21
CA ASN A 181 -20.67 30.66 7.04
C ASN A 181 -19.36 31.47 7.21
N LYS A 182 -18.56 31.21 8.25
CA LYS A 182 -17.21 31.77 8.42
C LYS A 182 -16.16 30.70 8.15
N VAL A 183 -15.14 31.06 7.37
CA VAL A 183 -14.00 30.20 7.07
C VAL A 183 -12.81 30.62 7.92
N TYR A 184 -12.18 29.65 8.57
CA TYR A 184 -10.92 29.81 9.29
C TYR A 184 -9.90 28.89 8.65
N THR A 185 -8.72 29.39 8.32
CA THR A 185 -7.67 28.64 7.63
C THR A 185 -6.39 28.60 8.46
N LEU A 186 -5.62 27.53 8.29
CA LEU A 186 -4.30 27.31 8.86
C LEU A 186 -3.38 26.69 7.83
N GLY A 187 -2.12 27.13 7.80
CA GLY A 187 -1.13 26.59 6.87
C GLY A 187 -1.45 26.91 5.41
N VAL A 188 -1.18 25.95 4.54
CA VAL A 188 -1.40 26.06 3.09
C VAL A 188 -2.81 25.56 2.75
N THR A 189 -3.67 26.48 2.32
CA THR A 189 -5.07 26.17 2.00
C THR A 189 -5.49 26.85 0.70
N PRO A 190 -6.54 26.34 0.01
CA PRO A 190 -7.20 27.10 -1.04
C PRO A 190 -7.72 28.45 -0.53
N THR A 191 -8.08 29.33 -1.48
CA THR A 191 -8.77 30.59 -1.17
C THR A 191 -10.14 30.34 -0.55
N GLU A 192 -10.69 31.34 0.15
CA GLU A 192 -12.00 31.22 0.79
C GLU A 192 -13.12 30.86 -0.20
N SER A 193 -13.09 31.41 -1.42
CA SER A 193 -14.06 31.07 -2.47
C SER A 193 -13.94 29.61 -2.89
N GLN A 194 -12.71 29.12 -3.09
CA GLN A 194 -12.45 27.72 -3.45
C GLN A 194 -12.88 26.76 -2.33
N ILE A 195 -12.62 27.09 -1.07
CA ILE A 195 -13.09 26.28 0.08
C ILE A 195 -14.62 26.17 0.08
N ARG A 196 -15.33 27.25 -0.25
CA ARG A 196 -16.80 27.24 -0.33
C ARG A 196 -17.31 26.40 -1.49
N GLU A 197 -16.66 26.46 -2.64
CA GLU A 197 -16.97 25.60 -3.79
C GLU A 197 -16.78 24.12 -3.46
N ILE A 198 -15.68 23.77 -2.77
CA ILE A 198 -15.43 22.40 -2.31
C ILE A 198 -16.53 21.95 -1.32
N ASN A 199 -16.91 22.80 -0.37
CA ASN A 199 -17.99 22.49 0.57
C ASN A 199 -19.34 22.29 -0.15
N GLN A 200 -19.63 23.10 -1.17
CA GLN A 200 -20.83 22.94 -1.98
C GLN A 200 -20.82 21.59 -2.71
N TRP A 201 -19.72 21.25 -3.37
CA TRP A 201 -19.56 19.97 -4.03
C TRP A 201 -19.72 18.77 -3.07
N LEU A 202 -19.10 18.82 -1.89
CA LEU A 202 -19.28 17.79 -0.85
C LEU A 202 -20.76 17.67 -0.42
N SER A 203 -21.44 18.80 -0.27
CA SER A 203 -22.85 18.85 0.13
C SER A 203 -23.82 18.42 -0.97
N GLU A 204 -23.41 18.43 -2.24
CA GLU A 204 -24.26 18.01 -3.36
C GLU A 204 -24.09 16.52 -3.66
N TYR A 205 -22.86 16.01 -3.60
CA TYR A 205 -22.52 14.66 -4.08
C TYR A 205 -22.19 13.65 -2.98
N HIS A 206 -21.93 14.09 -1.74
CA HIS A 206 -21.47 13.23 -0.64
C HIS A 206 -22.32 13.33 0.65
N VAL A 207 -23.60 13.70 0.54
CA VAL A 207 -24.52 13.92 1.68
C VAL A 207 -24.66 12.71 2.61
N ASP A 208 -24.69 11.50 2.04
CA ASP A 208 -24.92 10.27 2.80
C ASP A 208 -23.65 9.75 3.49
N SER A 209 -22.50 10.40 3.29
CA SER A 209 -21.23 10.02 3.92
C SER A 209 -20.94 10.89 5.15
N THR A 210 -20.36 10.30 6.19
CA THR A 210 -19.84 11.03 7.36
C THR A 210 -18.57 11.84 7.04
N GLY A 211 -17.95 11.61 5.88
CA GLY A 211 -16.80 12.36 5.38
C GLY A 211 -16.25 11.78 4.06
N LEU A 212 -15.30 12.49 3.44
CA LEU A 212 -14.57 12.02 2.27
C LEU A 212 -13.07 12.10 2.54
N SER A 213 -12.33 11.07 2.14
CA SER A 213 -10.87 11.07 2.10
C SER A 213 -10.41 10.68 0.70
N THR A 214 -9.48 11.44 0.13
CA THR A 214 -8.92 11.21 -1.20
C THR A 214 -7.50 11.73 -1.26
N ASP A 215 -6.67 11.07 -2.06
CA ASP A 215 -5.32 11.52 -2.45
C ASP A 215 -5.32 12.41 -3.71
N SER A 216 -6.47 12.52 -4.40
CA SER A 216 -6.63 13.30 -5.64
C SER A 216 -8.06 13.80 -5.77
N LEU A 217 -8.28 15.09 -5.50
CA LEU A 217 -9.60 15.73 -5.68
C LEU A 217 -10.11 15.61 -7.14
N HIS A 218 -9.19 15.64 -8.11
CA HIS A 218 -9.52 15.45 -9.52
C HIS A 218 -10.13 14.07 -9.77
N ASP A 219 -9.48 13.01 -9.28
CA ASP A 219 -9.94 11.64 -9.49
C ASP A 219 -11.17 11.30 -8.64
N ALA A 220 -11.35 12.01 -7.52
CA ALA A 220 -12.60 12.01 -6.75
C ALA A 220 -13.77 12.68 -7.48
N GLY A 221 -13.52 13.35 -8.61
CA GLY A 221 -14.55 13.96 -9.45
C GLY A 221 -14.87 15.42 -9.11
N TYR A 222 -14.02 16.11 -8.35
CA TYR A 222 -14.18 17.55 -8.13
C TYR A 222 -13.81 18.33 -9.41
N PRO A 223 -14.77 19.04 -10.03
CA PRO A 223 -14.58 19.59 -11.38
C PRO A 223 -13.53 20.71 -11.46
N ASN A 224 -13.33 21.46 -10.38
CA ASN A 224 -12.42 22.60 -10.33
C ASN A 224 -11.06 22.26 -9.71
N ALA A 225 -10.72 20.97 -9.55
CA ALA A 225 -9.47 20.54 -8.89
C ALA A 225 -8.22 21.17 -9.51
N LEU A 226 -8.16 21.25 -10.84
CA LEU A 226 -7.01 21.83 -11.58
C LEU A 226 -6.80 23.33 -11.32
N SER A 227 -7.81 24.03 -10.79
CA SER A 227 -7.72 25.46 -10.47
C SER A 227 -7.12 25.74 -9.09
N LEU A 228 -6.97 24.73 -8.23
CA LEU A 228 -6.42 24.85 -6.87
C LEU A 228 -4.89 25.02 -6.87
N GLY A 229 -4.22 24.67 -7.98
CA GLY A 229 -2.77 24.76 -8.17
C GLY A 229 -1.98 23.65 -7.49
N ASP A 230 -0.74 23.39 -7.92
CA ASP A 230 0.09 22.26 -7.45
C ASP A 230 0.57 22.36 -5.99
N ILE A 231 0.27 23.47 -5.31
CA ILE A 231 0.66 23.76 -3.93
C ILE A 231 -0.38 23.21 -2.93
N VAL A 232 -1.59 22.88 -3.40
CA VAL A 232 -2.75 22.47 -2.61
C VAL A 232 -3.21 21.08 -3.01
#